data_AF-A0AAE8U4J0-F1
#
_entry.id   AF-A0AAE8U4J0-F1
#
_cell.length_a   1.000
_cell.length_b   1.000
_cell.length_c   1.000
_cell.angle_alpha   90.00
_cell.angle_beta   90.00
_cell.angle_gamma   90.00
#
_symmetry.space_group_name_H-M   'P 1'
#
loop_
_entity.id
_entity.type
_entity.pdbx_description
1 polymer ?
#
loop_
_entity_poly.entity_id
_entity_poly.type
_entity_poly.pdbx_seq_one_letter_code
_entity_poly.pdbx_strand_id
1 'polypeptide(L)'
;MRLKLVTATSLLALCLVTTAQGVEINQDGANAVKDNLTKLLPEDLAKSGLLTVNPAGTRYEIIYDLAKLLAKADPATFAINGLTPFSMFATPLDSGLWNIEGDNKLNVSGHFKGPDQKPTDFSYSIASLVYTGVFDPAISYLRSGTFTAKDIKVASKSDTEEVHASFAGMDQKLTSTDSAGGNGRIDFAGGGSMSTFVEQVSGLQMPPVEIRADSIDFDAKVNGLPAKQIREIVLFILDHLEEKELSPENSDKIKGMLKQAFPILASFSETIGVNNLTVSSQMGNGGVKAFGYNLVMDGPSDAMRFGFGIDAQDISLDSPAMPASYSPFVPTNFDLQLAIPNLDFATFGDALMAMDFNAKPPEQSGDEMAKKLFRDGRLTIEFPKVSAKSDVYDVDMTGKIEGRVDTQKDYSMEATILARDLDKTIAAVQELAKTDPDLNQVSFGMMMVKGFAKTDADGRSRWDISISRDGAVAVNGQVVKEADQETVQPQ
;
A
#
# COMPACT_ATOMS: atom_id res chain seq x y z
N MET A 1 -16.01 -4.65 -2.18
CA MET A 1 -15.86 -5.36 -3.47
C MET A 1 -14.70 -4.84 -4.32
N ARG A 2 -14.32 -3.55 -4.23
CA ARG A 2 -13.18 -2.96 -4.96
C ARG A 2 -11.82 -3.64 -4.71
N LEU A 3 -11.54 -4.12 -3.49
CA LEU A 3 -10.33 -4.92 -3.20
C LEU A 3 -10.35 -6.34 -3.79
N LYS A 4 -11.53 -6.90 -4.09
CA LYS A 4 -11.68 -8.30 -4.52
C LYS A 4 -11.35 -8.51 -6.00
N LEU A 5 -11.39 -7.45 -6.81
CA LEU A 5 -11.03 -7.54 -8.24
C LEU A 5 -9.50 -7.61 -8.43
N VAL A 6 -8.74 -6.89 -7.60
CA VAL A 6 -7.26 -6.98 -7.56
C VAL A 6 -6.84 -8.39 -7.10
N THR A 7 -7.60 -9.01 -6.20
CA THR A 7 -7.38 -10.40 -5.77
C THR A 7 -7.55 -11.40 -6.92
N ALA A 8 -8.41 -11.13 -7.92
CA ALA A 8 -8.60 -12.02 -9.06
C ALA A 8 -7.38 -12.02 -10.01
N THR A 9 -6.66 -10.91 -10.10
CA THR A 9 -5.38 -10.85 -10.83
C THR A 9 -4.25 -11.52 -10.03
N SER A 10 -4.28 -11.43 -8.70
CA SER A 10 -3.36 -12.18 -7.82
C SER A 10 -3.57 -13.71 -7.87
N LEU A 11 -4.78 -14.17 -8.17
CA LEU A 11 -5.10 -15.60 -8.31
C LEU A 11 -4.40 -16.26 -9.51
N LEU A 12 -4.08 -15.52 -10.57
CA LEU A 12 -3.25 -16.02 -11.68
C LEU A 12 -1.77 -16.18 -11.29
N ALA A 13 -1.31 -15.50 -10.23
CA ALA A 13 0.06 -15.60 -9.72
C ALA A 13 0.25 -16.64 -8.59
N LEU A 14 -0.83 -17.16 -8.01
CA LEU A 14 -0.80 -18.05 -6.83
C LEU A 14 -1.09 -19.53 -7.12
N CYS A 15 -1.14 -19.96 -8.38
CA CYS A 15 -1.10 -21.38 -8.69
C CYS A 15 0.32 -21.91 -8.47
N LEU A 16 0.57 -22.29 -7.22
CA LEU A 16 1.74 -22.97 -6.68
C LEU A 16 2.15 -24.14 -7.58
N VAL A 17 3.08 -23.92 -8.50
CA VAL A 17 3.80 -25.03 -9.11
C VAL A 17 4.81 -25.51 -8.06
N THR A 18 4.61 -26.70 -7.53
CA THR A 18 5.63 -27.42 -6.77
C THR A 18 6.25 -28.49 -7.66
N THR A 19 7.59 -28.50 -7.67
CA THR A 19 8.49 -29.55 -8.17
C THR A 19 7.95 -30.46 -9.27
N ALA A 20 8.18 -30.05 -10.51
CA ALA A 20 8.25 -30.97 -11.62
C ALA A 20 9.62 -30.77 -12.28
N GLN A 21 10.69 -31.25 -11.62
CA GLN A 21 11.99 -31.36 -12.29
C GLN A 21 11.92 -32.55 -13.24
N GLY A 22 12.34 -32.35 -14.49
CA GLY A 22 12.56 -33.45 -15.44
C GLY A 22 11.30 -34.11 -16.00
N VAL A 23 10.23 -33.35 -16.20
CA VAL A 23 9.03 -33.92 -16.84
C VAL A 23 9.24 -34.00 -18.35
N GLU A 24 9.23 -35.21 -18.90
CA GLU A 24 9.19 -35.41 -20.34
C GLU A 24 7.93 -34.76 -20.94
N ILE A 25 8.07 -34.05 -22.06
CA ILE A 25 6.94 -33.43 -22.76
C ILE A 25 6.06 -34.51 -23.41
N ASN A 26 5.18 -35.08 -22.62
CA ASN A 26 4.23 -36.13 -22.98
C ASN A 26 2.98 -36.04 -22.08
N GLN A 27 2.01 -36.92 -22.30
CA GLN A 27 0.74 -36.88 -21.58
C GLN A 27 0.89 -37.14 -20.07
N ASP A 28 1.78 -38.05 -19.67
CA ASP A 28 2.05 -38.33 -18.26
C ASP A 28 2.61 -37.10 -17.57
N GLY A 29 3.48 -36.37 -18.28
CA GLY A 29 4.02 -35.11 -17.81
C GLY A 29 2.98 -34.00 -17.68
N ALA A 30 2.08 -33.90 -18.65
CA ALA A 30 0.96 -32.97 -18.58
C ALA A 30 0.05 -33.28 -17.37
N ASN A 31 -0.22 -34.56 -17.11
CA ASN A 31 -0.97 -35.00 -15.94
C ASN A 31 -0.25 -34.62 -14.64
N ALA A 32 1.06 -34.82 -14.55
CA ALA A 32 1.85 -34.44 -13.38
C ALA A 32 1.81 -32.91 -13.13
N VAL A 33 1.91 -32.10 -14.18
CA VAL A 33 1.77 -30.63 -14.06
C VAL A 33 0.37 -30.26 -13.59
N LYS A 34 -0.67 -30.87 -14.18
CA LYS A 34 -2.06 -30.66 -13.77
C LYS A 34 -2.29 -30.99 -12.29
N ASP A 35 -1.85 -32.18 -11.88
CA ASP A 35 -2.05 -32.66 -10.50
C ASP A 35 -1.39 -31.71 -9.50
N ASN A 36 -0.19 -31.22 -9.80
CA ASN A 36 0.49 -30.22 -8.99
C ASN A 36 -0.30 -28.90 -8.89
N LEU A 37 -0.77 -28.37 -10.02
CA LEU A 37 -1.53 -27.11 -10.06
C LEU A 37 -2.89 -27.21 -9.33
N THR A 38 -3.49 -28.40 -9.29
CA THR A 38 -4.79 -28.64 -8.65
C THR A 38 -4.70 -29.10 -7.20
N LYS A 39 -3.49 -29.38 -6.67
CA LYS A 39 -3.28 -30.02 -5.37
C LYS A 39 -3.93 -29.30 -4.18
N LEU A 40 -4.07 -27.98 -4.26
CA LEU A 40 -4.61 -27.14 -3.19
C LEU A 40 -6.04 -26.66 -3.46
N LEU A 41 -6.62 -27.09 -4.58
CA LEU A 41 -8.00 -26.79 -4.87
C LEU A 41 -8.91 -27.77 -4.11
N PRO A 42 -10.09 -27.32 -3.65
CA PRO A 42 -11.13 -28.22 -3.20
C PRO A 42 -11.38 -29.34 -4.22
N GLU A 43 -11.63 -30.56 -3.76
CA GLU A 43 -11.73 -31.73 -4.64
C GLU A 43 -12.74 -31.57 -5.79
N ASP A 44 -13.87 -30.94 -5.51
CA ASP A 44 -14.92 -30.69 -6.48
C ASP A 44 -14.44 -29.75 -7.60
N LEU A 45 -13.63 -28.75 -7.24
CA LEU A 45 -13.05 -27.82 -8.20
C LEU A 45 -11.88 -28.44 -8.97
N ALA A 46 -11.01 -29.19 -8.29
CA ALA A 46 -9.91 -29.93 -8.94
C ALA A 46 -10.44 -30.90 -10.03
N LYS A 47 -11.61 -31.50 -9.81
CA LYS A 47 -12.27 -32.44 -10.74
C LYS A 47 -13.20 -31.77 -11.76
N SER A 48 -13.46 -30.46 -11.66
CA SER A 48 -14.46 -29.73 -12.47
C SER A 48 -14.07 -29.50 -13.93
N GLY A 49 -12.80 -29.75 -14.29
CA GLY A 49 -12.24 -29.36 -15.57
C GLY A 49 -11.85 -27.88 -15.64
N LEU A 50 -11.78 -27.17 -14.49
CA LEU A 50 -11.24 -25.80 -14.38
C LEU A 50 -9.87 -25.67 -15.04
N LEU A 51 -9.04 -26.71 -14.93
CA LEU A 51 -7.67 -26.70 -15.42
C LEU A 51 -7.42 -27.93 -16.30
N THR A 52 -6.86 -27.70 -17.48
CA THR A 52 -6.35 -28.75 -18.37
C THR A 52 -4.91 -28.44 -18.75
N VAL A 53 -4.12 -29.50 -18.92
CA VAL A 53 -2.73 -29.39 -19.36
C VAL A 53 -2.54 -30.36 -20.51
N ASN A 54 -1.99 -29.86 -21.61
CA ASN A 54 -1.74 -30.63 -22.83
C ASN A 54 -0.28 -30.50 -23.25
N PRO A 55 0.37 -31.57 -23.74
CA PRO A 55 1.64 -31.44 -24.44
C PRO A 55 1.47 -30.63 -25.73
N ALA A 56 2.37 -29.68 -25.98
CA ALA A 56 2.31 -28.78 -27.12
C ALA A 56 3.72 -28.59 -27.71
N GLY A 57 4.20 -29.56 -28.49
CA GLY A 57 5.56 -29.53 -29.04
C GLY A 57 6.61 -29.76 -27.96
N THR A 58 7.41 -28.74 -27.63
CA THR A 58 8.47 -28.81 -26.61
C THR A 58 8.08 -28.19 -25.27
N ARG A 59 6.79 -27.95 -25.04
CA ARG A 59 6.23 -27.25 -23.88
C ARG A 59 4.86 -27.82 -23.52
N TYR A 60 4.28 -27.37 -22.42
CA TYR A 60 2.88 -27.64 -22.09
C TYR A 60 2.03 -26.41 -22.36
N GLU A 61 0.81 -26.64 -22.83
CA GLU A 61 -0.28 -25.66 -22.81
C GLU A 61 -1.12 -25.91 -21.56
N ILE A 62 -1.28 -24.88 -20.73
CA ILE A 62 -2.13 -24.90 -19.54
C ILE A 62 -3.32 -24.00 -19.84
N ILE A 63 -4.53 -24.57 -19.79
CA ILE A 63 -5.78 -23.88 -20.10
C ILE A 63 -6.63 -23.81 -18.84
N TYR A 64 -7.03 -22.59 -18.47
CA TYR A 64 -7.90 -22.27 -17.35
C TYR A 64 -9.31 -21.90 -17.84
N ASP A 65 -10.30 -22.74 -17.56
CA ASP A 65 -11.71 -22.47 -17.82
C ASP A 65 -12.36 -21.84 -16.58
N LEU A 66 -12.20 -20.52 -16.45
CA LEU A 66 -12.68 -19.74 -15.30
C LEU A 66 -14.19 -19.79 -15.11
N ALA A 67 -14.97 -20.14 -16.16
CA ALA A 67 -16.42 -20.31 -16.03
C ALA A 67 -16.77 -21.44 -15.05
N LYS A 68 -15.88 -22.43 -14.86
CA LYS A 68 -16.06 -23.53 -13.89
C LYS A 68 -16.11 -23.05 -12.43
N LEU A 69 -15.44 -21.95 -12.10
CA LEU A 69 -15.49 -21.34 -10.76
C LEU A 69 -16.90 -20.85 -10.40
N LEU A 70 -17.73 -20.59 -11.41
CA LEU A 70 -19.03 -19.95 -11.27
C LEU A 70 -20.19 -20.92 -11.52
N ALA A 71 -19.90 -22.21 -11.69
CA ALA A 71 -20.91 -23.22 -11.98
C ALA A 71 -21.99 -23.36 -10.89
N LYS A 72 -21.67 -22.95 -9.66
CA LYS A 72 -22.58 -22.97 -8.49
C LYS A 72 -23.20 -21.60 -8.17
N ALA A 73 -22.89 -20.56 -8.95
CA ALA A 73 -23.47 -19.24 -8.72
C ALA A 73 -24.96 -19.25 -9.09
N ASP A 74 -25.81 -18.62 -8.26
CA ASP A 74 -27.22 -18.44 -8.57
C ASP A 74 -27.40 -17.33 -9.62
N PRO A 75 -27.86 -17.64 -10.85
CA PRO A 75 -28.06 -16.65 -11.91
C PRO A 75 -28.99 -15.48 -11.53
N ALA A 76 -29.89 -15.70 -10.57
CA ALA A 76 -30.81 -14.67 -10.08
C ALA A 76 -30.11 -13.61 -9.21
N THR A 77 -28.93 -13.90 -8.69
CA THR A 77 -28.12 -12.99 -7.87
C THR A 77 -26.82 -12.58 -8.55
N PHE A 78 -26.28 -13.41 -9.45
CA PHE A 78 -25.04 -13.14 -10.15
C PHE A 78 -25.03 -13.86 -11.50
N ALA A 79 -24.75 -13.13 -12.58
CA ALA A 79 -24.46 -13.72 -13.87
C ALA A 79 -23.28 -13.02 -14.53
N ILE A 80 -22.52 -13.76 -15.33
CA ILE A 80 -21.43 -13.23 -16.14
C ILE A 80 -21.42 -13.94 -17.50
N ASN A 81 -21.17 -13.16 -18.54
CA ASN A 81 -21.08 -13.60 -19.92
C ASN A 81 -19.70 -13.23 -20.48
N GLY A 82 -19.28 -13.93 -21.55
CA GLY A 82 -18.04 -13.61 -22.26
C GLY A 82 -16.76 -14.17 -21.63
N LEU A 83 -16.86 -14.98 -20.57
CA LEU A 83 -15.71 -15.71 -20.03
C LEU A 83 -15.21 -16.73 -21.05
N THR A 84 -14.02 -16.48 -21.59
CA THR A 84 -13.29 -17.42 -22.43
C THR A 84 -12.15 -18.06 -21.63
N PRO A 85 -11.77 -19.31 -21.92
CA PRO A 85 -10.61 -19.92 -21.28
C PRO A 85 -9.33 -19.10 -21.50
N PHE A 86 -8.49 -19.04 -20.48
CA PHE A 86 -7.15 -18.45 -20.57
C PHE A 86 -6.16 -19.55 -20.90
N SER A 87 -5.23 -19.29 -21.82
CA SER A 87 -4.16 -20.22 -22.16
C SER A 87 -2.80 -19.64 -21.83
N MET A 88 -1.91 -20.47 -21.32
CA MET A 88 -0.51 -20.15 -21.11
C MET A 88 0.37 -21.31 -21.53
N PHE A 89 1.59 -21.01 -21.98
CA PHE A 89 2.59 -22.03 -22.26
C PHE A 89 3.62 -22.07 -21.14
N ALA A 90 4.01 -23.28 -20.74
CA ALA A 90 5.05 -23.54 -19.76
C ALA A 90 6.11 -24.47 -20.38
N THR A 91 7.35 -23.99 -20.47
CA THR A 91 8.48 -24.71 -21.06
C THR A 91 9.51 -25.02 -19.98
N PRO A 92 9.76 -26.29 -19.65
CA PRO A 92 10.81 -26.66 -18.70
C PRO A 92 12.19 -26.33 -19.26
N LEU A 93 13.11 -25.92 -18.39
CA LEU A 93 14.50 -25.63 -18.71
C LEU A 93 15.42 -26.65 -18.03
N ASP A 94 16.63 -26.84 -18.60
CA ASP A 94 17.65 -27.73 -18.04
C ASP A 94 18.08 -27.35 -16.61
N SER A 95 17.92 -26.08 -16.24
CA SER A 95 18.18 -25.57 -14.89
C SER A 95 17.13 -25.98 -13.85
N GLY A 96 16.02 -26.62 -14.27
CA GLY A 96 14.86 -26.90 -13.43
C GLY A 96 13.88 -25.73 -13.27
N LEU A 97 14.19 -24.59 -13.89
CA LEU A 97 13.29 -23.44 -14.03
C LEU A 97 12.32 -23.64 -15.20
N TRP A 98 11.33 -22.77 -15.30
CA TRP A 98 10.27 -22.86 -16.30
C TRP A 98 10.04 -21.52 -16.97
N ASN A 99 10.16 -21.45 -18.29
CA ASN A 99 9.67 -20.27 -19.02
C ASN A 99 8.15 -20.35 -19.09
N ILE A 100 7.49 -19.26 -18.71
CA ILE A 100 6.06 -19.09 -18.88
C ILE A 100 5.78 -17.95 -19.85
N GLU A 101 4.77 -18.12 -20.70
CA GLU A 101 4.30 -17.07 -21.60
C GLU A 101 2.81 -17.19 -21.86
N GLY A 102 2.17 -16.06 -22.16
CA GLY A 102 0.76 -16.04 -22.54
C GLY A 102 0.39 -14.76 -23.26
N ASP A 103 -0.64 -14.87 -24.10
CA ASP A 103 -1.29 -13.77 -24.76
C ASP A 103 -2.80 -14.03 -24.67
N ASN A 104 -3.44 -13.28 -23.79
CA ASN A 104 -4.83 -13.45 -23.46
C ASN A 104 -5.58 -12.14 -23.63
N LYS A 105 -6.90 -12.24 -23.67
CA LYS A 105 -7.80 -11.09 -23.62
C LYS A 105 -9.00 -11.46 -22.78
N LEU A 106 -9.65 -10.45 -22.22
CA LEU A 106 -10.87 -10.63 -21.45
C LEU A 106 -11.90 -9.64 -21.94
N ASN A 107 -13.13 -10.08 -22.11
CA ASN A 107 -14.25 -9.19 -22.36
C ASN A 107 -15.49 -9.83 -21.76
N VAL A 108 -15.84 -9.37 -20.58
CA VAL A 108 -16.95 -9.90 -19.81
C VAL A 108 -17.95 -8.83 -19.48
N SER A 109 -19.19 -9.24 -19.35
CA SER A 109 -20.29 -8.41 -18.88
C SER A 109 -21.25 -9.24 -18.07
N GLY A 110 -21.93 -8.64 -17.11
CA GLY A 110 -22.84 -9.36 -16.27
C GLY A 110 -23.63 -8.46 -15.35
N HIS A 111 -24.28 -9.09 -14.38
CA HIS A 111 -24.99 -8.41 -13.32
C HIS A 111 -24.75 -9.09 -12.00
N PHE A 112 -24.86 -8.35 -10.91
CA PHE A 112 -24.90 -8.90 -9.56
C PHE A 112 -25.90 -8.15 -8.69
N LYS A 113 -26.39 -8.78 -7.62
CA LYS A 113 -27.21 -8.12 -6.60
C LYS A 113 -26.38 -7.78 -5.38
N GLY A 114 -26.44 -6.51 -4.97
CA GLY A 114 -25.83 -6.04 -3.73
C GLY A 114 -26.60 -6.49 -2.48
N PRO A 115 -26.12 -6.13 -1.28
CA PRO A 115 -26.84 -6.37 -0.02
C PRO A 115 -28.27 -5.82 0.00
N ASP A 116 -28.52 -4.76 -0.77
CA ASP A 116 -29.82 -4.12 -0.97
C ASP A 116 -30.74 -4.85 -1.97
N GLN A 117 -30.30 -6.01 -2.49
CA GLN A 117 -31.00 -6.85 -3.47
C GLN A 117 -31.27 -6.18 -4.83
N LYS A 118 -30.65 -5.03 -5.09
CA LYS A 118 -30.78 -4.33 -6.36
C LYS A 118 -29.73 -4.81 -7.36
N PRO A 119 -30.10 -4.94 -8.66
CA PRO A 119 -29.15 -5.32 -9.69
C PRO A 119 -28.16 -4.19 -9.97
N THR A 120 -26.91 -4.56 -10.18
CA THR A 120 -25.87 -3.71 -10.74
C THR A 120 -25.27 -4.43 -11.94
N ASP A 121 -25.36 -3.79 -13.10
CA ASP A 121 -24.73 -4.26 -14.32
C ASP A 121 -23.25 -3.89 -14.31
N PHE A 122 -22.41 -4.73 -14.92
CA PHE A 122 -20.99 -4.44 -15.08
C PHE A 122 -20.47 -4.92 -16.43
N SER A 123 -19.39 -4.27 -16.88
CA SER A 123 -18.53 -4.77 -17.93
C SER A 123 -17.07 -4.60 -17.54
N TYR A 124 -16.24 -5.53 -17.96
CA TYR A 124 -14.80 -5.51 -17.77
C TYR A 124 -14.11 -6.05 -19.00
N SER A 125 -13.16 -5.31 -19.55
CA SER A 125 -12.40 -5.76 -20.72
C SER A 125 -10.93 -5.41 -20.63
N ILE A 126 -10.12 -6.29 -21.21
CA ILE A 126 -8.70 -6.11 -21.49
C ILE A 126 -8.52 -6.60 -22.93
N ALA A 127 -8.16 -5.70 -23.85
CA ALA A 127 -8.04 -6.06 -25.27
C ALA A 127 -6.85 -6.98 -25.53
N SER A 128 -5.77 -6.82 -24.77
CA SER A 128 -4.57 -7.65 -24.83
C SER A 128 -3.89 -7.68 -23.46
N LEU A 129 -3.49 -8.88 -23.03
CA LEU A 129 -2.73 -9.19 -21.84
C LEU A 129 -1.61 -10.13 -22.25
N VAL A 130 -0.41 -9.59 -22.43
CA VAL A 130 0.79 -10.34 -22.81
C VAL A 130 1.71 -10.43 -21.62
N TYR A 131 2.23 -11.63 -21.36
CA TYR A 131 3.22 -11.81 -20.31
C TYR A 131 4.24 -12.88 -20.67
N THR A 132 5.44 -12.71 -20.12
CA THR A 132 6.53 -13.68 -20.16
C THR A 132 7.22 -13.69 -18.81
N GLY A 133 7.72 -14.83 -18.37
CA GLY A 133 8.48 -14.90 -17.13
C GLY A 133 9.27 -16.20 -16.98
N VAL A 134 10.14 -16.21 -15.97
CA VAL A 134 10.89 -17.38 -15.55
C VAL A 134 10.39 -17.78 -14.17
N PHE A 135 9.71 -18.91 -14.11
CA PHE A 135 9.17 -19.48 -12.89
C PHE A 135 10.16 -20.45 -12.24
N ASP A 136 10.31 -20.34 -10.91
CA ASP A 136 11.14 -21.20 -10.08
C ASP A 136 10.26 -22.04 -9.11
N PRO A 137 10.13 -23.36 -9.36
CA PRO A 137 9.39 -24.26 -8.48
C PRO A 137 9.92 -24.36 -7.05
N ALA A 138 11.18 -24.02 -6.79
CA ALA A 138 11.78 -24.07 -5.46
C ALA A 138 11.17 -23.01 -4.53
N ILE A 139 10.84 -21.83 -5.08
CA ILE A 139 10.21 -20.72 -4.35
C ILE A 139 8.73 -20.54 -4.71
N SER A 140 8.22 -21.36 -5.64
CA SER A 140 6.87 -21.27 -6.22
C SER A 140 6.51 -19.87 -6.71
N TYR A 141 7.48 -19.19 -7.34
CA TYR A 141 7.32 -17.82 -7.80
C TYR A 141 8.26 -17.49 -8.96
N LEU A 142 8.13 -16.30 -9.54
CA LEU A 142 8.92 -15.86 -10.68
C LEU A 142 10.28 -15.28 -10.27
N ARG A 143 11.34 -15.72 -10.95
CA ARG A 143 12.68 -15.10 -10.97
C ARG A 143 12.72 -13.86 -11.84
N SER A 144 11.90 -13.82 -12.89
CA SER A 144 11.67 -12.61 -13.67
C SER A 144 10.30 -12.66 -14.35
N GLY A 145 9.76 -11.48 -14.66
CA GLY A 145 8.50 -11.35 -15.37
C GLY A 145 8.39 -10.01 -16.08
N THR A 146 7.73 -10.00 -17.23
CA THR A 146 7.25 -8.80 -17.92
C THR A 146 5.77 -9.00 -18.24
N PHE A 147 4.96 -8.00 -17.93
CA PHE A 147 3.51 -8.04 -18.10
C PHE A 147 3.05 -6.76 -18.75
N THR A 148 2.31 -6.87 -19.85
CA THR A 148 1.74 -5.73 -20.56
C THR A 148 0.25 -5.96 -20.77
N ALA A 149 -0.56 -4.95 -20.46
CA ALA A 149 -1.98 -4.95 -20.76
C ALA A 149 -2.37 -3.70 -21.56
N LYS A 150 -3.36 -3.82 -22.45
CA LYS A 150 -3.84 -2.72 -23.31
C LYS A 150 -5.36 -2.61 -23.27
N ASP A 151 -5.82 -1.36 -23.40
CA ASP A 151 -7.24 -0.98 -23.45
C ASP A 151 -8.06 -1.63 -22.33
N ILE A 152 -7.65 -1.38 -21.09
CA ILE A 152 -8.39 -1.86 -19.92
C ILE A 152 -9.59 -0.95 -19.72
N LYS A 153 -10.79 -1.53 -19.64
CA LYS A 153 -12.03 -0.78 -19.41
C LYS A 153 -12.88 -1.49 -18.39
N VAL A 154 -13.46 -0.69 -17.50
CA VAL A 154 -14.41 -1.12 -16.48
C VAL A 154 -15.62 -0.21 -16.58
N ALA A 155 -16.81 -0.79 -16.56
CA ALA A 155 -18.02 -0.01 -16.35
C ALA A 155 -18.93 -0.72 -15.35
N SER A 156 -19.64 0.04 -14.52
CA SER A 156 -20.69 -0.47 -13.66
C SER A 156 -21.85 0.50 -13.60
N LYS A 157 -23.07 -0.03 -13.53
CA LYS A 157 -24.29 0.75 -13.48
C LYS A 157 -25.30 0.12 -12.52
N SER A 158 -25.67 0.87 -11.50
CA SER A 158 -26.80 0.58 -10.61
C SER A 158 -27.99 1.49 -10.94
N ASP A 159 -29.03 1.46 -10.11
CA ASP A 159 -30.14 2.41 -10.20
C ASP A 159 -29.76 3.82 -9.74
N THR A 160 -28.70 3.97 -8.95
CA THR A 160 -28.29 5.24 -8.34
C THR A 160 -27.00 5.82 -8.91
N GLU A 161 -26.12 4.98 -9.46
CA GLU A 161 -24.74 5.34 -9.80
C GLU A 161 -24.30 4.65 -11.10
N GLU A 162 -23.49 5.36 -11.88
CA GLU A 162 -22.81 4.85 -13.06
C GLU A 162 -21.34 5.26 -13.00
N VAL A 163 -20.45 4.27 -13.18
CA VAL A 163 -19.00 4.43 -13.15
C VAL A 163 -18.40 3.86 -14.43
N HIS A 164 -17.52 4.63 -15.06
CA HIS A 164 -16.67 4.18 -16.17
C HIS A 164 -15.23 4.44 -15.80
N ALA A 165 -14.35 3.44 -15.92
CA ALA A 165 -12.92 3.61 -15.71
C ALA A 165 -12.13 2.97 -16.85
N SER A 166 -11.00 3.55 -17.21
CA SER A 166 -10.13 3.00 -18.25
C SER A 166 -8.66 3.34 -18.06
N PHE A 167 -7.82 2.48 -18.62
CA PHE A 167 -6.39 2.69 -18.81
C PHE A 167 -6.04 2.36 -20.26
N ALA A 168 -5.22 3.18 -20.92
CA ALA A 168 -4.77 2.89 -22.27
C ALA A 168 -3.79 1.71 -22.30
N GLY A 169 -2.87 1.67 -21.34
CA GLY A 169 -1.88 0.63 -21.24
C GLY A 169 -1.28 0.51 -19.84
N MET A 170 -0.74 -0.67 -19.56
CA MET A 170 -0.06 -1.01 -18.32
C MET A 170 1.15 -1.85 -18.66
N ASP A 171 2.31 -1.51 -18.11
CA ASP A 171 3.56 -2.24 -18.28
C ASP A 171 4.18 -2.49 -16.91
N GLN A 172 4.54 -3.74 -16.62
CA GLN A 172 5.16 -4.13 -15.36
C GLN A 172 6.34 -5.06 -15.59
N LYS A 173 7.33 -4.95 -14.71
CA LYS A 173 8.46 -5.86 -14.61
C LYS A 173 8.61 -6.35 -13.19
N LEU A 174 9.12 -7.56 -13.07
CA LEU A 174 9.40 -8.23 -11.81
C LEU A 174 10.74 -8.94 -11.94
N THR A 175 11.51 -8.94 -10.85
CA THR A 175 12.72 -9.72 -10.69
C THR A 175 12.77 -10.29 -9.27
N SER A 176 13.33 -11.50 -9.14
CA SER A 176 13.69 -12.04 -7.84
C SER A 176 14.99 -12.81 -7.88
N THR A 177 15.81 -12.65 -6.85
CA THR A 177 17.15 -13.23 -6.73
C THR A 177 17.37 -13.78 -5.34
N ASP A 178 18.27 -14.75 -5.20
CA ASP A 178 18.66 -15.20 -3.87
C ASP A 178 19.31 -14.04 -3.11
N SER A 179 18.87 -13.85 -1.87
CA SER A 179 19.34 -12.78 -1.01
C SER A 179 20.76 -13.04 -0.54
N ALA A 180 21.58 -11.99 -0.43
CA ALA A 180 22.95 -12.08 0.09
C ALA A 180 23.01 -12.66 1.52
N GLY A 181 21.91 -12.56 2.29
CA GLY A 181 21.80 -13.14 3.63
C GLY A 181 21.71 -14.67 3.68
N GLY A 182 21.58 -15.36 2.54
CA GLY A 182 21.52 -16.82 2.46
C GLY A 182 20.23 -17.44 3.01
N ASN A 183 20.29 -18.72 3.39
CA ASN A 183 19.19 -19.50 4.01
C ASN A 183 17.88 -19.59 3.20
N GLY A 184 17.96 -19.52 1.87
CA GLY A 184 16.78 -19.62 1.00
C GLY A 184 15.89 -18.38 1.03
N ARG A 185 16.43 -17.23 1.47
CA ARG A 185 15.75 -15.94 1.41
C ARG A 185 15.90 -15.31 0.03
N ILE A 186 14.86 -14.59 -0.39
CA ILE A 186 14.75 -14.02 -1.74
C ILE A 186 14.58 -12.50 -1.64
N ASP A 187 15.29 -11.79 -2.51
CA ASP A 187 15.08 -10.37 -2.78
C ASP A 187 14.15 -10.24 -3.98
N PHE A 188 13.12 -9.40 -3.87
CA PHE A 188 12.14 -9.08 -4.90
C PHE A 188 12.26 -7.61 -5.28
N ALA A 189 12.18 -7.33 -6.57
CA ALA A 189 11.98 -5.98 -7.07
C ALA A 189 10.99 -6.00 -8.23
N GLY A 190 10.02 -5.10 -8.22
CA GLY A 190 9.06 -4.94 -9.29
C GLY A 190 8.73 -3.47 -9.49
N GLY A 191 8.41 -3.11 -10.71
CA GLY A 191 8.06 -1.74 -11.05
C GLY A 191 7.31 -1.68 -12.36
N GLY A 192 6.60 -0.59 -12.59
CA GLY A 192 5.76 -0.45 -13.76
C GLY A 192 5.05 0.89 -13.85
N SER A 193 4.27 1.01 -14.91
CA SER A 193 3.47 2.21 -15.18
C SER A 193 2.10 1.82 -15.71
N MET A 194 1.10 2.63 -15.40
CA MET A 194 -0.20 2.65 -16.06
C MET A 194 -0.35 3.99 -16.76
N SER A 195 -0.94 4.02 -17.95
CA SER A 195 -1.03 5.23 -18.77
C SER A 195 -2.47 5.60 -19.09
N THR A 196 -2.71 6.92 -19.20
CA THR A 196 -3.99 7.52 -19.56
C THR A 196 -5.13 6.96 -18.71
N PHE A 197 -5.04 7.14 -17.40
CA PHE A 197 -6.12 6.81 -16.49
C PHE A 197 -7.26 7.81 -16.66
N VAL A 198 -8.48 7.30 -16.78
CA VAL A 198 -9.71 8.09 -16.75
C VAL A 198 -10.75 7.33 -15.94
N GLU A 199 -11.35 7.97 -14.95
CA GLU A 199 -12.54 7.50 -14.23
C GLU A 199 -13.63 8.57 -14.30
N GLN A 200 -14.84 8.17 -14.65
CA GLN A 200 -16.03 9.01 -14.66
C GLN A 200 -17.06 8.38 -13.73
N VAL A 201 -17.52 9.16 -12.76
CA VAL A 201 -18.56 8.76 -11.80
C VAL A 201 -19.73 9.71 -11.95
N SER A 202 -20.94 9.17 -11.99
CA SER A 202 -22.17 9.95 -12.04
C SER A 202 -23.30 9.24 -11.29
N GLY A 203 -24.33 9.97 -10.88
CA GLY A 203 -25.49 9.39 -10.23
C GLY A 203 -26.72 10.27 -10.35
N LEU A 204 -27.87 9.76 -9.89
CA LEU A 204 -29.16 10.46 -10.01
C LEU A 204 -29.15 11.87 -9.38
N GLN A 205 -28.40 12.05 -8.29
CA GLN A 205 -28.26 13.31 -7.57
C GLN A 205 -26.82 13.86 -7.60
N MET A 206 -25.92 13.18 -8.31
CA MET A 206 -24.51 13.53 -8.39
C MET A 206 -24.17 13.82 -9.85
N PRO A 207 -23.95 15.09 -10.22
CA PRO A 207 -23.44 15.44 -11.54
C PRO A 207 -22.13 14.68 -11.84
N PRO A 208 -21.82 14.42 -13.12
CA PRO A 208 -20.61 13.70 -13.49
C PRO A 208 -19.34 14.36 -12.91
N VAL A 209 -18.49 13.52 -12.34
CA VAL A 209 -17.12 13.84 -11.91
C VAL A 209 -16.17 12.99 -12.75
N GLU A 210 -15.20 13.63 -13.37
CA GLU A 210 -14.13 12.98 -14.12
C GLU A 210 -12.81 13.12 -13.37
N ILE A 211 -12.09 12.01 -13.20
CA ILE A 211 -10.74 11.94 -12.65
C ILE A 211 -9.83 11.44 -13.77
N ARG A 212 -8.72 12.12 -14.02
CA ARG A 212 -7.72 11.70 -15.03
C ARG A 212 -6.32 11.73 -14.45
N ALA A 213 -5.45 10.88 -14.97
CA ALA A 213 -4.00 11.00 -14.81
C ALA A 213 -3.29 10.52 -16.09
N ASP A 214 -2.19 11.16 -16.46
CA ASP A 214 -1.43 10.78 -17.65
C ASP A 214 -0.65 9.49 -17.41
N SER A 215 -0.05 9.35 -16.22
CA SER A 215 0.53 8.09 -15.77
C SER A 215 0.41 7.89 -14.26
N ILE A 216 0.44 6.62 -13.87
CA ILE A 216 0.63 6.15 -12.50
C ILE A 216 1.82 5.20 -12.54
N ASP A 217 2.93 5.60 -11.95
CA ASP A 217 4.17 4.86 -11.89
C ASP A 217 4.32 4.25 -10.50
N PHE A 218 4.83 3.02 -10.41
CA PHE A 218 5.07 2.36 -9.13
C PHE A 218 6.37 1.56 -9.16
N ASP A 219 7.05 1.53 -8.04
CA ASP A 219 8.22 0.68 -7.80
C ASP A 219 8.14 0.10 -6.39
N ALA A 220 8.49 -1.17 -6.25
CA ALA A 220 8.50 -1.89 -4.99
C ALA A 220 9.72 -2.81 -4.89
N LYS A 221 10.29 -2.90 -3.70
CA LYS A 221 11.41 -3.79 -3.39
C LYS A 221 11.23 -4.41 -2.02
N VAL A 222 11.49 -5.71 -1.92
CA VAL A 222 11.49 -6.46 -0.66
C VAL A 222 12.77 -7.27 -0.59
N ASN A 223 13.57 -7.10 0.45
CA ASN A 223 14.80 -7.87 0.61
C ASN A 223 14.68 -8.90 1.73
N GLY A 224 15.30 -10.06 1.55
CA GLY A 224 15.44 -11.07 2.59
C GLY A 224 14.14 -11.80 2.94
N LEU A 225 13.19 -11.93 2.01
CA LEU A 225 11.91 -12.59 2.26
C LEU A 225 12.10 -14.13 2.32
N PRO A 226 11.62 -14.81 3.38
CA PRO A 226 11.71 -16.27 3.53
C PRO A 226 10.56 -16.96 2.76
N ALA A 227 10.55 -16.81 1.42
CA ALA A 227 9.43 -17.23 0.56
C ALA A 227 9.05 -18.71 0.73
N LYS A 228 10.05 -19.59 0.88
CA LYS A 228 9.83 -21.02 1.13
C LYS A 228 9.11 -21.27 2.46
N GLN A 229 9.56 -20.64 3.54
CA GLN A 229 8.99 -20.81 4.87
C GLN A 229 7.57 -20.24 4.93
N ILE A 230 7.31 -19.10 4.28
CA ILE A 230 5.96 -18.53 4.17
C ILE A 230 5.02 -19.51 3.45
N ARG A 231 5.46 -20.12 2.34
CA ARG A 231 4.68 -21.15 1.65
C ARG A 231 4.37 -22.33 2.57
N GLU A 232 5.35 -22.84 3.30
CA GLU A 232 5.18 -23.97 4.22
C GLU A 232 4.21 -23.64 5.37
N ILE A 233 4.26 -22.41 5.90
CA ILE A 233 3.30 -21.90 6.89
C ILE A 233 1.88 -21.88 6.33
N VAL A 234 1.68 -21.35 5.12
CA VAL A 234 0.35 -21.30 4.48
C VAL A 234 -0.19 -22.71 4.26
N LEU A 235 0.62 -23.62 3.73
CA LEU A 235 0.23 -25.02 3.54
C LEU A 235 -0.16 -25.68 4.86
N PHE A 236 0.63 -25.45 5.91
CA PHE A 236 0.31 -25.96 7.24
C PHE A 236 -1.03 -25.42 7.75
N ILE A 237 -1.29 -24.13 7.61
CA ILE A 237 -2.58 -23.54 8.02
C ILE A 237 -3.73 -24.17 7.23
N LEU A 238 -3.60 -24.28 5.90
CA LEU A 238 -4.62 -24.88 5.04
C LEU A 238 -4.94 -26.33 5.44
N ASP A 239 -3.92 -27.13 5.74
CA ASP A 239 -4.08 -28.54 6.15
C ASP A 239 -4.82 -28.70 7.49
N HIS A 240 -4.90 -27.64 8.32
CA HIS A 240 -5.50 -27.67 9.65
C HIS A 240 -6.66 -26.66 9.81
N LEU A 241 -7.17 -26.06 8.73
CA LEU A 241 -8.21 -25.03 8.78
C LEU A 241 -9.53 -25.50 9.41
N GLU A 242 -9.86 -26.79 9.28
CA GLU A 242 -11.09 -27.37 9.82
C GLU A 242 -10.94 -27.84 11.27
N GLU A 243 -9.72 -27.85 11.81
CA GLU A 243 -9.46 -28.20 13.21
C GLU A 243 -9.90 -27.06 14.12
N LYS A 244 -10.71 -27.37 15.13
CA LYS A 244 -11.18 -26.35 16.10
C LYS A 244 -10.06 -25.85 17.01
N GLU A 245 -9.09 -26.71 17.30
CA GLU A 245 -7.93 -26.44 18.14
C GLU A 245 -6.75 -27.24 17.58
N LEU A 246 -5.55 -26.64 17.60
CA LEU A 246 -4.34 -27.34 17.16
C LEU A 246 -3.88 -28.29 18.26
N SER A 247 -3.47 -29.50 17.88
CA SER A 247 -2.75 -30.39 18.81
C SER A 247 -1.49 -29.69 19.36
N PRO A 248 -1.01 -30.05 20.56
CA PRO A 248 0.23 -29.47 21.10
C PRO A 248 1.43 -29.61 20.14
N GLU A 249 1.54 -30.76 19.46
CA GLU A 249 2.57 -31.02 18.45
C GLU A 249 2.46 -30.06 17.25
N ASN A 250 1.24 -29.86 16.76
CA ASN A 250 0.97 -28.95 15.64
C ASN A 250 1.20 -27.47 16.03
N SER A 251 0.88 -27.10 17.28
CA SER A 251 1.19 -25.78 17.85
C SER A 251 2.70 -25.54 17.92
N ASP A 252 3.49 -26.52 18.38
CA ASP A 252 4.95 -26.42 18.40
C ASP A 252 5.55 -26.36 16.99
N LYS A 253 4.96 -27.12 16.05
CA LYS A 253 5.40 -27.15 14.65
C LYS A 253 5.22 -25.79 13.96
N ILE A 254 4.05 -25.16 14.08
CA ILE A 254 3.82 -23.84 13.47
C ILE A 254 4.69 -22.76 14.11
N LYS A 255 4.91 -22.81 15.43
CA LYS A 255 5.88 -21.92 16.12
C LYS A 255 7.30 -22.11 15.59
N GLY A 256 7.71 -23.35 15.37
CA GLY A 256 9.01 -23.66 14.75
C GLY A 256 9.13 -23.07 13.34
N MET A 257 8.09 -23.19 12.52
CA MET A 257 8.05 -22.60 11.17
C MET A 257 8.12 -21.07 11.21
N LEU A 258 7.34 -20.43 12.08
CA LEU A 258 7.36 -18.98 12.27
C LEU A 258 8.75 -18.51 12.71
N LYS A 259 9.36 -19.17 13.70
CA LYS A 259 10.71 -18.83 14.17
C LYS A 259 11.76 -18.87 13.05
N GLN A 260 11.63 -19.79 12.10
CA GLN A 260 12.53 -19.86 10.94
C GLN A 260 12.25 -18.76 9.90
N ALA A 261 11.01 -18.25 9.84
CA ALA A 261 10.65 -17.14 8.97
C ALA A 261 11.12 -15.79 9.53
N PHE A 262 11.14 -15.60 10.85
CA PHE A 262 11.55 -14.32 11.45
C PHE A 262 13.05 -14.01 11.29
N PRO A 263 13.42 -12.74 11.03
CA PRO A 263 12.54 -11.61 10.70
C PRO A 263 11.92 -11.79 9.30
N ILE A 264 10.63 -11.50 9.14
CA ILE A 264 9.88 -11.79 7.90
C ILE A 264 10.42 -11.07 6.65
N LEU A 265 11.19 -9.99 6.83
CA LEU A 265 11.90 -9.28 5.77
C LEU A 265 13.10 -8.52 6.37
N ALA A 266 14.09 -8.23 5.54
CA ALA A 266 15.23 -7.37 5.88
C ALA A 266 14.95 -5.90 5.57
N SER A 267 14.28 -5.64 4.44
CA SER A 267 13.79 -4.30 4.12
C SER A 267 12.62 -4.34 3.14
N PHE A 268 11.84 -3.27 3.11
CA PHE A 268 10.74 -3.02 2.19
C PHE A 268 10.84 -1.58 1.70
N SER A 269 10.59 -1.33 0.42
CA SER A 269 10.41 0.03 -0.10
C SER A 269 9.36 0.03 -1.18
N GLU A 270 8.49 1.03 -1.19
CA GLU A 270 7.46 1.26 -2.19
C GLU A 270 7.42 2.75 -2.54
N THR A 271 7.30 3.06 -3.82
CA THR A 271 7.04 4.41 -4.31
C THR A 271 5.91 4.38 -5.33
N ILE A 272 5.01 5.34 -5.25
CA ILE A 272 3.95 5.58 -6.24
C ILE A 272 4.06 7.04 -6.70
N GLY A 273 4.08 7.25 -8.02
CA GLY A 273 4.03 8.56 -8.64
C GLY A 273 2.77 8.70 -9.50
N VAL A 274 2.07 9.82 -9.41
CA VAL A 274 0.92 10.14 -10.28
C VAL A 274 1.23 11.44 -11.01
N ASN A 275 1.20 11.38 -12.34
CA ASN A 275 1.49 12.52 -13.21
C ASN A 275 0.21 13.10 -13.78
N ASN A 276 0.09 14.43 -13.69
CA ASN A 276 -1.02 15.24 -14.19
C ASN A 276 -2.39 14.73 -13.72
N LEU A 277 -2.54 14.55 -12.40
CA LEU A 277 -3.83 14.22 -11.80
C LEU A 277 -4.78 15.42 -11.93
N THR A 278 -5.95 15.20 -12.51
CA THR A 278 -7.01 16.22 -12.61
C THR A 278 -8.34 15.64 -12.13
N VAL A 279 -9.12 16.45 -11.41
CA VAL A 279 -10.50 16.17 -11.04
C VAL A 279 -11.36 17.29 -11.60
N SER A 280 -12.31 16.95 -12.46
CA SER A 280 -13.21 17.90 -13.12
C SER A 280 -14.66 17.59 -12.77
N SER A 281 -15.41 18.62 -12.40
CA SER A 281 -16.82 18.52 -12.07
C SER A 281 -17.55 19.82 -12.40
N GLN A 282 -18.88 19.82 -12.31
CA GLN A 282 -19.66 21.07 -12.40
C GLN A 282 -19.35 22.06 -11.27
N MET A 283 -18.80 21.59 -10.14
CA MET A 283 -18.45 22.42 -8.98
C MET A 283 -17.04 23.02 -9.05
N GLY A 284 -16.29 22.72 -10.11
CA GLY A 284 -14.94 23.19 -10.31
C GLY A 284 -13.97 22.09 -10.73
N ASN A 285 -12.73 22.51 -10.98
CA ASN A 285 -11.61 21.69 -11.35
C ASN A 285 -10.53 21.76 -10.27
N GLY A 286 -9.92 20.63 -9.95
CA GLY A 286 -8.70 20.55 -9.16
C GLY A 286 -7.64 19.75 -9.90
N GLY A 287 -6.38 19.96 -9.59
CA GLY A 287 -5.32 19.16 -10.18
C GLY A 287 -4.01 19.24 -9.43
N VAL A 288 -3.15 18.25 -9.68
CA VAL A 288 -1.78 18.15 -9.18
C VAL A 288 -0.92 17.64 -10.33
N LYS A 289 0.15 18.35 -10.66
CA LYS A 289 1.01 17.97 -11.79
C LYS A 289 1.86 16.76 -11.47
N ALA A 290 2.38 16.67 -10.25
CA ALA A 290 3.10 15.50 -9.76
C ALA A 290 2.70 15.25 -8.31
N PHE A 291 2.26 14.03 -8.02
CA PHE A 291 2.01 13.54 -6.67
C PHE A 291 2.90 12.33 -6.42
N GLY A 292 3.60 12.33 -5.30
CA GLY A 292 4.47 11.24 -4.85
C GLY A 292 3.98 10.65 -3.52
N TYR A 293 4.14 9.34 -3.40
CA TYR A 293 4.00 8.58 -2.16
C TYR A 293 5.22 7.67 -2.03
N ASN A 294 5.78 7.56 -0.83
CA ASN A 294 6.83 6.61 -0.52
C ASN A 294 6.66 5.96 0.86
N LEU A 295 7.00 4.69 0.94
CA LEU A 295 7.01 3.89 2.16
C LEU A 295 8.32 3.10 2.21
N VAL A 296 9.03 3.13 3.32
CA VAL A 296 10.30 2.41 3.50
C VAL A 296 10.32 1.77 4.88
N MET A 297 10.79 0.52 4.94
CA MET A 297 11.17 -0.16 6.17
C MET A 297 12.56 -0.74 6.00
N ASP A 298 13.52 -0.33 6.83
CA ASP A 298 14.90 -0.80 6.72
C ASP A 298 15.66 -0.75 8.06
N GLY A 299 16.77 -1.46 8.13
CA GLY A 299 17.61 -1.56 9.32
C GLY A 299 17.64 -2.97 9.93
N PRO A 300 18.41 -3.17 11.01
CA PRO A 300 18.46 -4.44 11.70
C PRO A 300 17.13 -4.73 12.41
N SER A 301 16.81 -6.01 12.64
CA SER A 301 15.51 -6.42 13.21
C SER A 301 15.24 -5.88 14.62
N ASP A 302 16.27 -5.48 15.36
CA ASP A 302 16.15 -4.92 16.70
C ASP A 302 16.16 -3.37 16.70
N ALA A 303 16.34 -2.73 15.55
CA ALA A 303 16.28 -1.27 15.39
C ALA A 303 15.80 -0.88 13.98
N MET A 304 14.66 -1.43 13.57
CA MET A 304 14.06 -1.17 12.26
C MET A 304 13.55 0.28 12.21
N ARG A 305 13.72 0.95 11.08
CA ARG A 305 13.14 2.26 10.78
C ARG A 305 11.94 2.08 9.88
N PHE A 306 10.84 2.73 10.21
CA PHE A 306 9.70 2.93 9.31
C PHE A 306 9.71 4.38 8.81
N GLY A 307 9.60 4.59 7.50
CA GLY A 307 9.55 5.91 6.87
C GLY A 307 8.36 6.01 5.92
N PHE A 308 7.66 7.14 5.98
CA PHE A 308 6.54 7.48 5.11
C PHE A 308 6.75 8.87 4.53
N GLY A 309 6.42 9.07 3.26
CA GLY A 309 6.41 10.39 2.66
C GLY A 309 5.33 10.57 1.61
N ILE A 310 4.86 11.81 1.49
CA ILE A 310 3.98 12.27 0.42
C ILE A 310 4.46 13.63 -0.06
N ASP A 311 4.40 13.85 -1.37
CA ASP A 311 4.65 15.17 -1.97
C ASP A 311 3.64 15.48 -3.08
N ALA A 312 3.36 16.76 -3.26
CA ALA A 312 2.46 17.26 -4.28
C ALA A 312 3.01 18.57 -4.85
N GLN A 313 3.01 18.67 -6.18
CA GLN A 313 3.61 19.79 -6.91
C GLN A 313 2.63 20.38 -7.92
N ASP A 314 2.69 21.70 -8.04
CA ASP A 314 1.81 22.51 -8.89
C ASP A 314 0.33 22.16 -8.65
N ILE A 315 -0.08 22.14 -7.38
CA ILE A 315 -1.47 21.96 -6.97
C ILE A 315 -2.29 23.16 -7.48
N SER A 316 -3.47 22.88 -8.02
CA SER A 316 -4.40 23.87 -8.54
C SER A 316 -5.83 23.55 -8.10
N LEU A 317 -6.60 24.61 -7.83
CA LEU A 317 -8.01 24.52 -7.50
C LEU A 317 -8.73 25.73 -8.11
N ASP A 318 -9.67 25.45 -9.00
CA ASP A 318 -10.57 26.42 -9.60
C ASP A 318 -12.01 26.00 -9.30
N SER A 319 -12.65 26.66 -8.34
CA SER A 319 -14.02 26.37 -7.96
C SER A 319 -14.80 27.68 -7.79
N PRO A 320 -16.02 27.79 -8.36
CA PRO A 320 -16.91 28.92 -8.10
C PRO A 320 -17.28 29.08 -6.61
N ALA A 321 -17.15 28.01 -5.82
CA ALA A 321 -17.40 28.05 -4.38
C ALA A 321 -16.24 28.65 -3.58
N MET A 322 -15.03 28.75 -4.17
CA MET A 322 -13.88 29.36 -3.52
C MET A 322 -13.88 30.88 -3.77
N PRO A 323 -13.99 31.72 -2.71
CA PRO A 323 -13.89 33.16 -2.91
C PRO A 323 -12.50 33.53 -3.41
N ALA A 324 -12.43 34.42 -4.41
CA ALA A 324 -11.17 34.80 -5.06
C ALA A 324 -10.09 35.30 -4.08
N SER A 325 -10.49 35.89 -2.95
CA SER A 325 -9.58 36.37 -1.91
C SER A 325 -8.79 35.25 -1.21
N TYR A 326 -9.31 34.03 -1.18
CA TYR A 326 -8.63 32.86 -0.57
C TYR A 326 -7.75 32.10 -1.56
N SER A 327 -7.88 32.33 -2.87
CA SER A 327 -7.10 31.62 -3.90
C SER A 327 -5.59 31.68 -3.67
N PRO A 328 -4.98 32.82 -3.28
CA PRO A 328 -3.52 32.88 -3.03
C PRO A 328 -3.02 32.02 -1.86
N PHE A 329 -3.93 31.56 -0.98
CA PHE A 329 -3.60 30.72 0.19
C PHE A 329 -3.65 29.22 -0.12
N VAL A 330 -4.19 28.83 -1.29
CA VAL A 330 -4.16 27.44 -1.72
C VAL A 330 -2.70 27.02 -1.88
N PRO A 331 -2.24 25.94 -1.22
CA PRO A 331 -0.88 25.46 -1.42
C PRO A 331 -0.68 25.07 -2.88
N THR A 332 0.42 25.50 -3.49
CA THR A 332 0.91 25.03 -4.79
C THR A 332 1.84 23.83 -4.63
N ASN A 333 2.50 23.71 -3.47
CA ASN A 333 3.38 22.60 -3.16
C ASN A 333 3.19 22.14 -1.70
N PHE A 334 3.32 20.84 -1.50
CA PHE A 334 3.26 20.20 -0.19
C PHE A 334 4.25 19.03 -0.15
N ASP A 335 4.93 18.84 0.97
CA ASP A 335 5.83 17.70 1.22
C ASP A 335 5.73 17.35 2.70
N LEU A 336 5.45 16.09 3.01
CA LEU A 336 5.40 15.56 4.36
C LEU A 336 6.22 14.28 4.39
N GLN A 337 7.20 14.24 5.27
CA GLN A 337 8.01 13.07 5.58
C GLN A 337 7.93 12.79 7.08
N LEU A 338 7.66 11.53 7.40
CA LEU A 338 7.54 11.00 8.74
C LEU A 338 8.44 9.78 8.88
N ALA A 339 9.04 9.59 10.06
CA ALA A 339 9.72 8.34 10.35
C ALA A 339 9.63 7.93 11.81
N ILE A 340 9.64 6.62 12.04
CA ILE A 340 9.65 5.98 13.35
C ILE A 340 10.88 5.06 13.38
N PRO A 341 12.02 5.53 13.92
CA PRO A 341 13.21 4.71 14.06
C PRO A 341 13.10 3.75 15.26
N ASN A 342 14.05 2.81 15.35
CA ASN A 342 14.30 1.96 16.52
C ASN A 342 13.14 1.03 16.92
N LEU A 343 12.37 0.53 15.94
CA LEU A 343 11.37 -0.51 16.17
C LEU A 343 12.04 -1.87 16.40
N ASP A 344 11.74 -2.50 17.53
CA ASP A 344 12.34 -3.76 17.99
C ASP A 344 11.50 -4.98 17.57
N PHE A 345 11.57 -5.31 16.27
CA PHE A 345 10.89 -6.49 15.71
C PHE A 345 11.48 -7.82 16.21
N ALA A 346 12.73 -7.82 16.69
CA ALA A 346 13.35 -8.99 17.32
C ALA A 346 12.63 -9.34 18.62
N THR A 347 12.49 -8.38 19.54
CA THR A 347 11.77 -8.56 20.81
C THR A 347 10.28 -8.86 20.59
N PHE A 348 9.65 -8.20 19.62
CA PHE A 348 8.28 -8.52 19.22
C PHE A 348 8.15 -9.97 18.74
N GLY A 349 9.07 -10.43 17.88
CA GLY A 349 9.11 -11.80 17.39
C GLY A 349 9.27 -12.83 18.51
N ASP A 350 10.19 -12.58 19.44
CA ASP A 350 10.41 -13.45 20.61
C ASP A 350 9.16 -13.55 21.50
N ALA A 351 8.49 -12.41 21.74
CA ALA A 351 7.24 -12.37 22.49
C ALA A 351 6.12 -13.13 21.78
N LEU A 352 6.01 -13.02 20.46
CA LEU A 352 5.03 -13.75 19.66
C LEU A 352 5.27 -15.26 19.74
N MET A 353 6.53 -15.70 19.69
CA MET A 353 6.88 -17.12 19.82
C MET A 353 6.60 -17.70 21.21
N ALA A 354 6.58 -16.85 22.25
CA ALA A 354 6.27 -17.25 23.62
C ALA A 354 4.76 -17.40 23.89
N MET A 355 3.89 -16.89 23.03
CA MET A 355 2.44 -16.99 23.20
C MET A 355 1.94 -18.43 23.06
N ASP A 356 0.91 -18.81 23.80
CA ASP A 356 0.17 -20.05 23.58
C ASP A 356 -0.90 -19.82 22.50
N PHE A 357 -0.80 -20.51 21.37
CA PHE A 357 -1.73 -20.36 20.24
C PHE A 357 -3.05 -21.11 20.45
N ASN A 358 -3.14 -21.97 21.46
CA ASN A 358 -4.39 -22.64 21.85
C ASN A 358 -5.14 -21.88 22.94
N ALA A 359 -4.48 -20.95 23.62
CA ALA A 359 -5.13 -20.09 24.59
C ALA A 359 -5.96 -19.02 23.87
N LYS A 360 -7.17 -18.75 24.36
CA LYS A 360 -7.90 -17.55 23.93
C LYS A 360 -7.07 -16.33 24.30
N PRO A 361 -6.63 -15.51 23.34
CA PRO A 361 -5.88 -14.32 23.65
C PRO A 361 -6.75 -13.39 24.49
N PRO A 362 -6.24 -12.83 25.60
CA PRO A 362 -6.94 -11.76 26.30
C PRO A 362 -7.23 -10.61 25.35
N GLU A 363 -8.33 -9.88 25.54
CA GLU A 363 -8.73 -8.76 24.67
C GLU A 363 -7.63 -7.70 24.52
N GLN A 364 -6.77 -7.53 25.53
CA GLN A 364 -5.67 -6.54 25.56
C GLN A 364 -4.32 -7.08 25.04
N SER A 365 -4.26 -8.33 24.59
CA SER A 365 -3.00 -8.96 24.15
C SER A 365 -2.36 -8.26 22.95
N GLY A 366 -3.17 -7.68 22.05
CA GLY A 366 -2.68 -6.93 20.88
C GLY A 366 -1.89 -5.69 21.28
N ASP A 367 -2.42 -4.90 22.22
CA ASP A 367 -1.78 -3.67 22.70
C ASP A 367 -0.49 -3.97 23.47
N GLU A 368 -0.50 -4.97 24.36
CA GLU A 368 0.68 -5.41 25.09
C GLU A 368 1.76 -5.99 24.17
N MET A 369 1.36 -6.65 23.09
CA MET A 369 2.28 -7.12 22.06
C MET A 369 2.85 -5.98 21.23
N ALA A 370 2.04 -4.99 20.83
CA ALA A 370 2.51 -3.83 20.09
C ALA A 370 3.54 -3.03 20.90
N LYS A 371 3.38 -2.94 22.23
CA LYS A 371 4.37 -2.32 23.13
C LYS A 371 5.76 -2.93 23.01
N LYS A 372 5.89 -4.20 22.61
CA LYS A 372 7.19 -4.88 22.43
C LYS A 372 8.03 -4.33 21.28
N LEU A 373 7.42 -3.60 20.35
CA LEU A 373 8.14 -2.90 19.28
C LEU A 373 8.93 -1.68 19.81
N PHE A 374 8.61 -1.19 21.02
CA PHE A 374 9.20 0.02 21.58
C PHE A 374 10.16 -0.34 22.70
N ARG A 375 11.46 -0.35 22.41
CA ARG A 375 12.52 -0.64 23.39
C ARG A 375 12.40 0.29 24.60
N ASP A 376 12.40 -0.29 25.80
CA ASP A 376 12.18 0.42 27.08
C ASP A 376 10.88 1.25 27.15
N GLY A 377 9.90 0.91 26.30
CA GLY A 377 8.65 1.65 26.13
C GLY A 377 8.81 3.01 25.47
N ARG A 378 9.94 3.29 24.80
CA ARG A 378 10.21 4.58 24.16
C ARG A 378 9.79 4.60 22.70
N LEU A 379 9.10 5.67 22.32
CA LEU A 379 8.71 5.99 20.95
C LEU A 379 9.44 7.25 20.51
N THR A 380 10.02 7.20 19.31
CA THR A 380 10.55 8.37 18.62
C THR A 380 9.79 8.55 17.32
N ILE A 381 9.31 9.76 17.06
CA ILE A 381 8.71 10.15 15.79
C ILE A 381 9.53 11.31 15.24
N GLU A 382 10.09 11.12 14.05
CA GLU A 382 10.82 12.14 13.32
C GLU A 382 9.92 12.73 12.24
N PHE A 383 10.07 14.03 12.03
CA PHE A 383 9.49 14.79 10.93
C PHE A 383 10.67 15.33 10.11
N PRO A 384 11.32 14.53 9.24
CA PRO A 384 12.49 14.99 8.49
C PRO A 384 12.20 16.20 7.62
N LYS A 385 10.95 16.33 7.15
CA LYS A 385 10.48 17.47 6.37
C LYS A 385 8.97 17.58 6.44
N VAL A 386 8.47 18.77 6.72
CA VAL A 386 7.09 19.17 6.46
C VAL A 386 7.18 20.53 5.79
N SER A 387 6.68 20.67 4.57
CA SER A 387 6.70 21.95 3.86
C SER A 387 5.40 22.21 3.15
N ALA A 388 4.99 23.47 3.16
CA ALA A 388 3.83 23.95 2.42
C ALA A 388 4.16 25.32 1.82
N LYS A 389 3.83 25.48 0.54
CA LYS A 389 4.07 26.72 -0.20
C LYS A 389 2.82 27.12 -0.96
N SER A 390 2.51 28.41 -0.97
CA SER A 390 1.48 29.05 -1.78
C SER A 390 2.03 30.36 -2.38
N ASP A 391 1.15 31.17 -2.94
CA ASP A 391 1.52 32.52 -3.37
C ASP A 391 1.84 33.45 -2.21
N VAL A 392 1.32 33.19 -1.00
CA VAL A 392 1.44 34.12 0.15
C VAL A 392 2.16 33.55 1.37
N TYR A 393 2.49 32.25 1.38
CA TYR A 393 3.34 31.65 2.41
C TYR A 393 4.31 30.61 1.83
N ASP A 394 5.40 30.40 2.53
CA ASP A 394 6.39 29.36 2.25
C ASP A 394 7.00 28.97 3.61
N VAL A 395 6.65 27.78 4.09
CA VAL A 395 6.97 27.30 5.42
C VAL A 395 7.59 25.91 5.34
N ASP A 396 8.70 25.73 6.04
CA ASP A 396 9.37 24.45 6.26
C ASP A 396 9.40 24.14 7.77
N MET A 397 9.23 22.88 8.13
CA MET A 397 9.39 22.38 9.49
C MET A 397 10.16 21.07 9.48
N THR A 398 11.09 20.92 10.42
CA THR A 398 11.75 19.66 10.76
C THR A 398 11.67 19.44 12.25
N GLY A 399 11.57 18.19 12.71
CA GLY A 399 11.56 17.95 14.15
C GLY A 399 11.60 16.50 14.57
N LYS A 400 11.60 16.29 15.88
CA LYS A 400 11.54 14.99 16.53
C LYS A 400 10.72 15.09 17.81
N ILE A 401 9.84 14.14 18.02
CA ILE A 401 9.13 13.90 19.27
C ILE A 401 9.66 12.60 19.86
N GLU A 402 10.00 12.63 21.14
CA GLU A 402 10.31 11.43 21.91
C GLU A 402 9.34 11.32 23.07
N GLY A 403 8.80 10.13 23.31
CA GLY A 403 7.90 9.90 24.44
C GLY A 403 7.91 8.46 24.90
N ARG A 404 7.05 8.16 25.87
CA ARG A 404 6.77 6.78 26.27
C ARG A 404 5.41 6.32 25.79
N VAL A 405 5.28 5.04 25.47
CA VAL A 405 4.02 4.43 25.03
C VAL A 405 3.07 4.08 26.18
N ASP A 406 3.55 4.12 27.42
CA ASP A 406 2.79 3.80 28.63
C ASP A 406 2.25 5.04 29.37
N THR A 407 2.62 6.25 28.94
CA THR A 407 2.13 7.50 29.53
C THR A 407 2.06 8.63 28.50
N GLN A 408 1.06 9.50 28.63
CA GLN A 408 0.90 10.69 27.79
C GLN A 408 1.67 11.91 28.34
N LYS A 409 2.23 11.82 29.55
CA LYS A 409 2.85 12.96 30.26
C LYS A 409 4.36 13.02 30.15
N ASP A 410 5.01 11.96 29.67
CA ASP A 410 6.47 11.90 29.51
C ASP A 410 6.83 11.97 28.03
N TYR A 411 6.97 13.20 27.52
CA TYR A 411 7.44 13.45 26.16
C TYR A 411 8.33 14.69 26.08
N SER A 412 9.17 14.74 25.06
CA SER A 412 9.95 15.90 24.67
C SER A 412 9.82 16.12 23.17
N MET A 413 9.97 17.37 22.72
CA MET A 413 9.92 17.74 21.32
C MET A 413 11.05 18.70 21.00
N GLU A 414 11.69 18.50 19.86
CA GLU A 414 12.58 19.47 19.23
C GLU A 414 12.05 19.73 17.82
N ALA A 415 11.81 20.99 17.46
CA ALA A 415 11.36 21.35 16.13
C ALA A 415 12.01 22.66 15.67
N THR A 416 12.35 22.74 14.39
CA THR A 416 12.75 23.98 13.73
C THR A 416 11.69 24.33 12.70
N ILE A 417 11.12 25.52 12.80
CA ILE A 417 10.20 26.09 11.81
C ILE A 417 10.93 27.23 11.09
N LEU A 418 10.85 27.25 9.77
CA LEU A 418 11.38 28.28 8.91
C LEU A 418 10.24 28.85 8.06
N ALA A 419 10.14 30.17 7.97
CA ALA A 419 9.18 30.84 7.09
C ALA A 419 9.91 31.86 6.21
N ARG A 420 9.69 31.79 4.89
CA ARG A 420 10.10 32.83 3.93
C ARG A 420 8.99 33.86 3.79
N ASP A 421 9.38 35.13 3.66
CA ASP A 421 8.46 36.24 3.41
C ASP A 421 7.26 36.31 4.37
N LEU A 422 7.45 36.02 5.67
CA LEU A 422 6.35 36.01 6.65
C LEU A 422 5.54 37.31 6.67
N ASP A 423 6.18 38.45 6.41
CA ASP A 423 5.51 39.75 6.28
C ASP A 423 4.47 39.78 5.15
N LYS A 424 4.77 39.11 4.03
CA LYS A 424 3.82 38.93 2.92
C LYS A 424 2.61 38.13 3.39
N THR A 425 2.83 37.06 4.15
CA THR A 425 1.74 36.26 4.71
C THR A 425 0.88 37.07 5.66
N ILE A 426 1.49 37.80 6.60
CA ILE A 426 0.79 38.66 7.55
C ILE A 426 -0.06 39.70 6.80
N ALA A 427 0.50 40.37 5.80
CA ALA A 427 -0.20 41.36 4.99
C ALA A 427 -1.38 40.74 4.23
N ALA A 428 -1.23 39.54 3.68
CA ALA A 428 -2.32 38.83 3.00
C ALA A 428 -3.47 38.48 3.97
N VAL A 429 -3.16 38.02 5.19
CA VAL A 429 -4.18 37.74 6.22
C VAL A 429 -4.86 39.03 6.68
N GLN A 430 -4.13 40.13 6.81
CA GLN A 430 -4.72 41.44 7.12
C GLN A 430 -5.68 41.94 6.04
N GLU A 431 -5.36 41.68 4.77
CA GLU A 431 -6.25 42.01 3.66
C GLU A 431 -7.54 41.21 3.74
N LEU A 432 -7.46 39.90 4.00
CA LEU A 432 -8.63 39.06 4.25
C LEU A 432 -9.45 39.53 5.45
N ALA A 433 -8.78 40.04 6.50
CA ALA A 433 -9.44 40.49 7.71
C ALA A 433 -10.36 41.71 7.51
N LYS A 434 -10.24 42.42 6.38
CA LYS A 434 -11.17 43.49 5.99
C LYS A 434 -12.56 42.95 5.63
N THR A 435 -12.62 41.72 5.13
CA THR A 435 -13.86 41.04 4.73
C THR A 435 -14.30 39.96 5.71
N ASP A 436 -13.36 39.43 6.50
CA ASP A 436 -13.59 38.42 7.53
C ASP A 436 -12.97 38.89 8.88
N PRO A 437 -13.74 39.59 9.73
CA PRO A 437 -13.21 40.20 10.94
C PRO A 437 -12.53 39.24 11.93
N ASP A 438 -12.84 37.94 11.90
CA ASP A 438 -12.25 36.93 12.78
C ASP A 438 -10.75 36.74 12.49
N LEU A 439 -10.31 37.05 11.26
CA LEU A 439 -8.90 36.98 10.86
C LEU A 439 -8.03 38.10 11.43
N ASN A 440 -8.63 39.14 12.04
CA ASN A 440 -7.85 40.15 12.75
C ASN A 440 -7.05 39.53 13.90
N GLN A 441 -7.66 38.62 14.67
CA GLN A 441 -6.98 37.94 15.78
C GLN A 441 -5.85 37.05 15.26
N VAL A 442 -6.05 36.39 14.11
CA VAL A 442 -5.03 35.58 13.46
C VAL A 442 -3.84 36.44 13.05
N SER A 443 -4.07 37.57 12.39
CA SER A 443 -3.00 38.49 12.01
C SER A 443 -2.21 39.02 13.21
N PHE A 444 -2.89 39.46 14.28
CA PHE A 444 -2.21 39.89 15.50
C PHE A 444 -1.40 38.76 16.13
N GLY A 445 -1.94 37.54 16.15
CA GLY A 445 -1.23 36.33 16.59
C GLY A 445 0.06 36.11 15.80
N MET A 446 0.00 36.19 14.47
CA MET A 446 1.18 36.03 13.61
C MET A 446 2.24 37.10 13.86
N MET A 447 1.85 38.35 14.11
CA MET A 447 2.78 39.42 14.49
C MET A 447 3.47 39.14 15.82
N MET A 448 2.74 38.63 16.82
CA MET A 448 3.32 38.23 18.10
C MET A 448 4.31 37.08 17.91
N VAL A 449 3.94 36.05 17.14
CA VAL A 449 4.81 34.90 16.83
C VAL A 449 6.08 35.36 16.09
N LYS A 450 5.96 36.27 15.12
CA LYS A 450 7.09 36.89 14.43
C LYS A 450 8.07 37.56 15.41
N GLY A 451 7.57 38.17 16.48
CA GLY A 451 8.39 38.79 17.52
C GLY A 451 9.37 37.83 18.22
N PHE A 452 9.09 36.52 18.23
CA PHE A 452 9.97 35.49 18.77
C PHE A 452 10.95 34.90 17.74
N ALA A 453 10.82 35.25 16.46
CA ALA A 453 11.64 34.69 15.40
C ALA A 453 13.09 35.23 15.45
N LYS A 454 14.05 34.36 15.12
CA LYS A 454 15.37 34.80 14.63
C LYS A 454 15.27 35.04 13.13
N THR A 455 16.11 35.92 12.60
CA THR A 455 16.26 36.09 11.15
C THR A 455 17.53 35.40 10.70
N ASP A 456 17.40 34.39 9.85
CA ASP A 456 18.53 33.70 9.23
C ASP A 456 19.23 34.62 8.21
N ALA A 457 20.47 34.29 7.84
CA ALA A 457 21.27 35.10 6.91
C ALA A 457 20.63 35.29 5.52
N ASP A 458 19.74 34.39 5.13
CA ASP A 458 18.96 34.46 3.89
C ASP A 458 17.60 35.16 4.05
N GLY A 459 17.35 35.79 5.21
CA GLY A 459 16.16 36.58 5.49
C GLY A 459 14.97 35.79 6.05
N ARG A 460 15.08 34.47 6.22
CA ARG A 460 13.99 33.64 6.78
C ARG A 460 13.75 33.90 8.26
N SER A 461 12.48 33.86 8.65
CA SER A 461 12.10 33.79 10.07
C SER A 461 12.25 32.36 10.57
N ARG A 462 12.97 32.19 11.69
CA ARG A 462 13.32 30.90 12.29
C ARG A 462 12.84 30.81 13.74
N TRP A 463 12.23 29.69 14.08
CA TRP A 463 11.91 29.30 15.46
C TRP A 463 12.46 27.91 15.74
N ASP A 464 13.41 27.82 16.65
CA ASP A 464 13.82 26.55 17.26
C ASP A 464 12.98 26.35 18.54
N ILE A 465 12.07 25.38 18.52
CA ILE A 465 11.13 25.08 19.58
C ILE A 465 11.61 23.82 20.30
N SER A 466 11.80 23.93 21.62
CA SER A 466 12.10 22.80 22.50
C SER A 466 11.03 22.66 23.57
N ILE A 467 10.47 21.47 23.72
CA ILE A 467 9.59 21.09 24.83
C ILE A 467 10.30 20.03 25.65
N SER A 468 10.52 20.33 26.92
CA SER A 468 11.13 19.44 27.89
C SER A 468 10.10 18.50 28.53
N ARG A 469 10.57 17.39 29.11
CA ARG A 469 9.71 16.37 29.77
C ARG A 469 8.95 16.88 31.00
N ASP A 470 9.42 17.96 31.60
CA ASP A 470 8.74 18.67 32.68
C ASP A 470 7.68 19.66 32.19
N GLY A 471 7.42 19.69 30.87
CA GLY A 471 6.43 20.58 30.26
C GLY A 471 6.92 22.00 30.03
N ALA A 472 8.20 22.31 30.32
CA ALA A 472 8.80 23.60 29.98
C ALA A 472 8.92 23.77 28.46
N VAL A 473 8.65 24.97 27.97
CA VAL A 473 8.72 25.31 26.54
C VAL A 473 9.69 26.46 26.35
N ALA A 474 10.62 26.31 25.41
CA ALA A 474 11.49 27.38 24.98
C ALA A 474 11.42 27.56 23.46
N VAL A 475 11.58 28.82 23.04
CA VAL A 475 11.67 29.22 21.63
C VAL A 475 12.96 29.99 21.46
N ASN A 476 13.82 29.54 20.54
CA ASN A 476 15.10 30.15 20.24
C ASN A 476 16.05 30.24 21.47
N GLY A 477 15.84 29.38 22.47
CA GLY A 477 16.54 29.35 23.76
C GLY A 477 15.91 30.22 24.86
N GLN A 478 14.83 30.95 24.58
CA GLN A 478 14.09 31.74 25.56
C GLN A 478 12.92 30.93 26.12
N VAL A 479 12.85 30.79 27.44
CA VAL A 479 11.74 30.10 28.12
C VAL A 479 10.46 30.93 27.97
N VAL A 480 9.44 30.33 27.36
CA VAL A 480 8.10 30.95 27.17
C VAL A 480 7.05 30.33 28.08
N LYS A 481 7.31 29.11 28.58
CA LYS A 481 6.53 28.43 29.62
C LYS A 481 7.50 27.71 30.55
N GLU A 482 7.40 27.99 31.84
CA GLU A 482 8.15 27.29 32.89
C GLU A 482 7.67 25.83 33.03
N ALA A 483 8.48 25.01 33.70
CA ALA A 483 8.11 23.63 34.03
C ALA A 483 6.77 23.56 34.77
N ASP A 484 5.98 22.51 34.50
CA ASP A 484 4.75 22.24 35.21
C ASP A 484 5.07 21.98 36.69
N GLN A 485 4.35 22.65 37.60
CA GLN A 485 4.56 22.45 39.03
C GLN A 485 4.15 21.02 39.41
N GLU A 486 5.04 20.28 40.09
CA GLU A 486 4.68 18.99 40.68
C GLU A 486 3.51 19.21 41.66
N THR A 487 2.33 18.67 41.32
CA THR A 487 1.25 18.54 42.30
C THR A 487 1.67 17.54 43.35
N VAL A 488 2.34 18.03 44.41
CA VAL A 488 2.51 17.30 45.66
C VAL A 488 1.10 17.12 46.24
N GLN A 489 0.53 15.92 46.10
CA GLN A 489 -0.64 15.55 46.88
C GLN A 489 -0.20 15.52 48.36
N PRO A 490 -0.83 16.29 49.26
CA PRO A 490 -0.55 16.18 50.68
C PRO A 490 -0.96 14.79 51.17
N GLN A 491 -0.03 14.13 51.87
CA GLN A 491 -0.17 12.79 52.48
C GLN A 491 -1.34 12.69 53.45
#